data_AF-D3S3K2-F1
#
_entry.id   AF-D3S3K2-F1
#
_cell.length_a   1.000
_cell.length_b   1.000
_cell.length_c   1.000
_cell.angle_alpha   90.00
_cell.angle_beta   90.00
_cell.angle_gamma   90.00
#
_symmetry.space_group_name_H-M   'P 1'
#
loop_
_entity.id
_entity.type
_entity.pdbx_description
1 polymer ?
#
loop_
_entity_poly.entity_id
_entity_poly.type
_entity_poly.pdbx_seq_one_letter_code
_entity_poly.pdbx_strand_id
1 'polypeptide(L)'
;MVPLIEVLVAILGVSLVLLYNYKEDLVLVLRFSRIRSKVKDVIREKPSVRKKIVIAAIELSVFVFLIYLVLTMKIFWTVVVSNSMYPTFERGDMVLVQTIFVEPEKGDIVMFVREDVNLPVTHRVLDVKDGLVYTGGDASGPDSTPVPKDKIIGEVVTIFGKPVVVKGVGNYFILDAKELRDITPFGEEYLFYKSLVEVFRTYALAIIVIAIAAYLYLSFREITF
;
A
#
# COMPACT_ATOMS: atom_id res chain seq x y z
N MET A 1 -2.55 -9.18 -18.04
CA MET A 1 -2.47 -10.59 -17.58
C MET A 1 -1.07 -11.06 -17.90
N VAL A 2 -0.24 -11.29 -16.89
CA VAL A 2 1.11 -11.85 -17.12
C VAL A 2 0.91 -13.26 -17.69
N PRO A 3 1.46 -13.59 -18.87
CA PRO A 3 1.26 -14.89 -19.47
C PRO A 3 1.81 -15.97 -18.53
N LEU A 4 1.05 -17.05 -18.32
CA LEU A 4 1.37 -18.17 -17.44
C LEU A 4 2.81 -18.68 -17.65
N ILE A 5 3.34 -18.54 -18.87
CA ILE A 5 4.70 -18.88 -19.29
C ILE A 5 5.76 -18.07 -18.53
N GLU A 6 5.58 -16.76 -18.37
CA GLU A 6 6.55 -15.90 -17.65
C GLU A 6 6.61 -16.25 -16.16
N VAL A 7 5.46 -16.55 -15.55
CA VAL A 7 5.38 -17.02 -14.17
C VAL A 7 6.08 -18.37 -14.02
N LEU A 8 5.88 -19.29 -14.96
CA LEU A 8 6.55 -20.59 -14.96
C LEU A 8 8.07 -20.47 -15.14
N VAL A 9 8.55 -19.59 -16.03
CA VAL A 9 9.98 -19.34 -16.23
C VAL A 9 10.61 -18.72 -14.97
N ALA A 10 9.93 -17.77 -14.32
CA ALA A 10 10.39 -17.18 -13.07
C ALA A 10 10.42 -18.23 -11.94
N ILE A 11 9.40 -19.07 -11.81
CA ILE A 11 9.38 -20.17 -10.84
C ILE A 11 10.51 -21.16 -11.12
N LEU A 12 10.74 -21.52 -12.39
CA LEU A 12 11.81 -22.46 -12.77
C LEU A 12 13.20 -21.86 -12.48
N GLY A 13 13.40 -20.57 -12.78
CA GLY A 13 14.64 -19.85 -12.51
C GLY A 13 14.91 -19.73 -11.00
N VAL A 14 13.89 -19.37 -10.21
CA VAL A 14 13.98 -19.34 -8.75
C VAL A 14 14.23 -20.74 -8.19
N SER A 15 13.55 -21.77 -8.72
CA SER A 15 13.73 -23.16 -8.29
C SER A 15 15.12 -23.70 -8.63
N LEU A 16 15.69 -23.33 -9.78
CA LEU A 16 17.05 -23.70 -10.19
C LEU A 16 18.11 -22.98 -9.35
N VAL A 17 17.91 -21.70 -9.03
CA VAL A 17 18.78 -20.95 -8.10
C VAL A 17 18.68 -21.55 -6.70
N LEU A 18 17.48 -21.91 -6.23
CA LEU A 18 17.28 -22.59 -4.95
C LEU A 18 17.91 -23.98 -4.94
N LEU A 19 17.81 -24.76 -6.02
CA LEU A 19 18.43 -26.09 -6.14
C LEU A 19 19.96 -26.02 -6.23
N TYR A 20 20.49 -25.03 -6.94
CA TYR A 20 21.92 -24.76 -7.01
C TYR A 20 22.46 -24.39 -5.62
N ASN A 21 21.75 -23.52 -4.90
CA ASN A 21 22.05 -23.22 -3.50
C ASN A 21 21.81 -24.43 -2.58
N TYR A 22 20.83 -25.31 -2.85
CA TYR A 22 20.53 -26.48 -2.01
C TYR A 22 21.68 -27.51 -1.98
N LYS A 23 22.43 -27.63 -3.07
CA LYS A 23 23.61 -28.51 -3.15
C LYS A 23 24.77 -27.98 -2.30
N GLU A 24 24.93 -26.66 -2.21
CA GLU A 24 25.82 -25.99 -1.25
C GLU A 24 25.24 -26.03 0.18
N ASP A 25 23.91 -25.98 0.33
CA ASP A 25 23.21 -26.00 1.62
C ASP A 25 23.31 -27.34 2.34
N LEU A 26 23.46 -28.47 1.67
CA LEU A 26 23.67 -29.75 2.36
C LEU A 26 24.99 -29.76 3.17
N VAL A 27 26.02 -29.08 2.65
CA VAL A 27 27.29 -28.83 3.35
C VAL A 27 27.11 -27.73 4.40
N LEU A 28 26.27 -26.73 4.13
CA LEU A 28 25.91 -25.65 5.04
C LEU A 28 25.09 -26.14 6.25
N VAL A 29 24.22 -27.14 6.12
CA VAL A 29 23.38 -27.71 7.20
C VAL A 29 24.24 -28.42 8.24
N LEU A 30 25.27 -29.16 7.80
CA LEU A 30 26.29 -29.73 8.69
C LEU A 30 27.13 -28.64 9.38
N ARG A 31 27.35 -27.50 8.72
CA ARG A 31 27.98 -26.30 9.30
C ARG A 31 27.05 -25.55 10.25
N PHE A 32 25.74 -25.49 9.98
CA PHE A 32 24.72 -24.78 10.74
C PHE A 32 24.51 -25.38 12.13
N SER A 33 24.63 -26.69 12.29
CA SER A 33 24.67 -27.33 13.62
C SER A 33 25.75 -26.70 14.52
N ARG A 34 26.93 -26.43 13.95
CA ARG A 34 28.10 -25.87 14.64
C ARG A 34 28.05 -24.32 14.76
N ILE A 35 27.34 -23.65 13.86
CA ILE A 35 27.04 -22.21 13.92
C ILE A 35 25.94 -21.93 14.96
N ARG A 36 24.92 -22.79 15.06
CA ARG A 36 23.81 -22.65 16.02
C ARG A 36 24.29 -22.68 17.46
N SER A 37 25.32 -23.48 17.79
CA SER A 37 25.94 -23.48 19.11
C SER A 37 26.76 -22.21 19.34
N LYS A 38 27.64 -21.83 18.41
CA LYS A 38 28.45 -20.60 18.51
C LYS A 38 27.62 -19.31 18.59
N VAL A 39 26.53 -19.22 17.83
CA VAL A 39 25.60 -18.08 17.85
C VAL A 39 24.88 -18.01 19.20
N LYS A 40 24.51 -19.16 19.79
CA LYS A 40 23.93 -19.22 21.14
C LYS A 40 24.89 -18.69 22.19
N ASP A 41 26.18 -19.02 22.08
CA ASP A 41 27.20 -18.63 23.04
C ASP A 41 27.53 -17.13 22.92
N VAL A 42 27.68 -16.59 21.70
CA VAL A 42 27.93 -15.16 21.45
C VAL A 42 26.75 -14.26 21.88
N ILE A 43 25.51 -14.69 21.63
CA ILE A 43 24.30 -13.96 22.05
C ILE A 43 24.17 -13.93 23.59
N ARG A 44 24.69 -14.95 24.28
CA ARG A 44 24.61 -15.09 25.73
C ARG A 44 25.68 -14.29 26.47
N GLU A 45 26.84 -14.07 25.84
CA GLU A 45 27.99 -13.40 26.48
C GLU A 45 28.07 -11.89 26.26
N LYS A 46 27.53 -11.34 25.16
CA LYS A 46 27.64 -9.89 24.86
C LYS A 46 26.28 -9.19 24.81
N PRO A 47 25.94 -8.35 25.82
CA PRO A 47 24.65 -7.62 25.84
C PRO A 47 24.48 -6.64 24.66
N SER A 48 25.58 -6.16 24.07
CA SER A 48 25.56 -5.31 22.88
C SER A 48 25.02 -6.04 21.64
N VAL A 49 25.32 -7.33 21.47
CA VAL A 49 24.84 -8.15 20.35
C VAL A 49 23.34 -8.44 20.49
N ARG A 50 22.89 -8.76 21.71
CA ARG A 50 21.45 -8.95 22.01
C ARG A 50 20.65 -7.70 21.67
N LYS A 51 21.15 -6.50 22.00
CA LYS A 51 20.48 -5.23 21.67
C LYS A 51 20.34 -5.02 20.16
N LYS A 52 21.38 -5.29 19.38
CA LYS A 52 21.34 -5.19 17.90
C LYS A 52 20.31 -6.13 17.28
N ILE A 53 20.25 -7.39 17.75
CA ILE A 53 19.27 -8.37 17.27
C ILE A 53 17.85 -7.94 17.58
N VAL A 54 17.59 -7.41 18.79
CA VAL A 54 16.26 -6.91 19.17
C VAL A 54 15.85 -5.73 18.28
N ILE A 55 16.76 -4.79 18.01
CA ILE A 55 16.46 -3.64 17.12
C ILE A 55 16.14 -4.13 15.71
N ALA A 56 16.97 -5.00 15.12
CA ALA A 56 16.73 -5.54 13.78
C ALA A 56 15.40 -6.31 13.68
N ALA A 57 15.04 -7.06 14.74
CA ALA A 57 13.75 -7.74 14.80
C ALA A 57 12.57 -6.76 14.85
N ILE A 58 12.68 -5.65 15.59
CA ILE A 58 11.67 -4.60 15.64
C ILE A 58 11.53 -3.92 14.27
N GLU A 59 12.63 -3.53 13.64
CA GLU A 59 12.65 -2.92 12.30
C GLU A 59 11.96 -3.80 11.26
N LEU A 60 12.34 -5.09 11.22
CA LEU A 60 11.73 -6.06 10.30
C LEU A 60 10.24 -6.25 10.59
N SER A 61 9.85 -6.29 11.86
CA SER A 61 8.44 -6.43 12.25
C SER A 61 7.60 -5.23 11.80
N VAL A 62 8.11 -4.01 11.99
CA VAL A 62 7.46 -2.78 11.51
C VAL A 62 7.37 -2.79 9.99
N PHE A 63 8.44 -3.19 9.29
CA PHE A 63 8.46 -3.24 7.83
C PHE A 63 7.45 -4.25 7.26
N VAL A 64 7.39 -5.46 7.82
CA VAL A 64 6.41 -6.49 7.43
C VAL A 64 4.98 -6.01 7.71
N PHE A 65 4.76 -5.34 8.84
CA PHE A 65 3.46 -4.75 9.16
C PHE A 65 3.04 -3.67 8.15
N LEU A 66 3.95 -2.78 7.75
CA LEU A 66 3.68 -1.77 6.72
C LEU A 66 3.37 -2.42 5.36
N ILE A 67 4.13 -3.45 4.96
CA ILE A 67 3.84 -4.20 3.73
C ILE A 67 2.45 -4.84 3.80
N TYR A 68 2.11 -5.46 4.93
CA TYR A 68 0.79 -6.05 5.14
C TYR A 68 -0.33 -5.01 4.94
N LEU A 69 -0.21 -3.81 5.53
CA LEU A 69 -1.20 -2.74 5.36
C LEU A 69 -1.36 -2.30 3.90
N VAL A 70 -0.26 -2.19 3.16
CA VAL A 70 -0.27 -1.81 1.74
C VAL A 70 -0.89 -2.92 0.88
N LEU A 71 -0.47 -4.18 1.06
CA LEU A 71 -0.96 -5.31 0.26
C LEU A 71 -2.44 -5.61 0.49
N THR A 72 -2.93 -5.38 1.71
CA THR A 72 -4.35 -5.57 2.04
C THR A 72 -5.22 -4.36 1.71
N MET A 73 -4.62 -3.28 1.19
CA MET A 73 -5.31 -2.02 0.88
C MET A 73 -6.13 -1.50 2.07
N LYS A 74 -5.58 -1.67 3.29
CA LYS A 74 -6.22 -1.21 4.53
C LYS A 74 -6.11 0.30 4.71
N ILE A 75 -5.05 0.87 4.16
CA ILE A 75 -4.84 2.32 4.05
C ILE A 75 -4.32 2.58 2.63
N PHE A 76 -4.98 3.45 1.88
CA PHE A 76 -4.59 3.76 0.51
C PHE A 76 -4.97 5.17 0.11
N TRP A 77 -4.29 5.67 -0.92
CA TRP A 77 -4.61 6.95 -1.54
C TRP A 77 -5.66 6.77 -2.62
N THR A 78 -6.65 7.65 -2.66
CA THR A 78 -7.61 7.74 -3.76
C THR A 78 -7.61 9.15 -4.34
N VAL A 79 -7.94 9.25 -5.63
CA VAL A 79 -7.95 10.50 -6.39
C VAL A 79 -9.35 11.07 -6.42
N VAL A 80 -9.48 12.35 -6.07
CA VAL A 80 -10.74 13.10 -6.13
C VAL A 80 -11.00 13.52 -7.57
N VAL A 81 -12.07 13.00 -8.17
CA VAL A 81 -12.37 13.20 -9.60
C VAL A 81 -13.39 14.31 -9.87
N SER A 82 -14.00 14.89 -8.83
CA SER A 82 -15.03 15.93 -8.95
C SER A 82 -14.87 17.01 -7.88
N ASN A 83 -15.61 18.12 -8.04
CA ASN A 83 -15.64 19.23 -7.08
C ASN A 83 -16.85 19.17 -6.12
N SER A 84 -17.50 18.01 -5.93
CA SER A 84 -18.66 17.91 -5.01
C SER A 84 -18.30 18.21 -3.55
N MET A 85 -17.04 17.98 -3.17
CA MET A 85 -16.49 18.21 -1.84
C MET A 85 -15.73 19.55 -1.69
N TYR A 86 -15.87 20.47 -2.64
CA TYR A 86 -15.27 21.80 -2.51
C TYR A 86 -15.88 22.57 -1.32
N PRO A 87 -15.10 23.32 -0.51
CA PRO A 87 -13.66 23.60 -0.61
C PRO A 87 -12.76 22.58 0.11
N THR A 88 -13.31 21.55 0.74
CA THR A 88 -12.53 20.55 1.47
C THR A 88 -11.59 19.79 0.53
N PHE A 89 -12.15 19.27 -0.57
CA PHE A 89 -11.38 18.63 -1.64
C PHE A 89 -11.67 19.30 -2.99
N GLU A 90 -10.62 19.38 -3.80
CA GLU A 90 -10.68 19.81 -5.19
C GLU A 90 -10.41 18.62 -6.11
N ARG A 91 -10.96 18.66 -7.33
CA ARG A 91 -10.60 17.70 -8.38
C ARG A 91 -9.08 17.71 -8.57
N GLY A 92 -8.50 16.52 -8.58
CA GLY A 92 -7.05 16.35 -8.64
C GLY A 92 -6.37 16.23 -7.28
N ASP A 93 -7.09 16.31 -6.17
CA ASP A 93 -6.53 16.00 -4.86
C ASP A 93 -6.38 14.49 -4.67
N MET A 94 -5.35 14.07 -3.93
CA MET A 94 -5.25 12.72 -3.39
C MET A 94 -5.60 12.74 -1.91
N VAL A 95 -6.52 11.88 -1.50
CA VAL A 95 -6.97 11.76 -0.11
C VAL A 95 -6.64 10.39 0.44
N LEU A 96 -6.20 10.35 1.70
CA LEU A 96 -5.85 9.11 2.38
C LEU A 96 -7.11 8.47 2.96
N VAL A 97 -7.41 7.24 2.57
CA VAL A 97 -8.58 6.47 3.02
C VAL A 97 -8.13 5.23 3.79
N GLN A 98 -8.87 4.87 4.83
CA GLN A 98 -8.67 3.66 5.61
C GLN A 98 -9.93 2.79 5.64
N THR A 99 -9.73 1.47 5.78
CA THR A 99 -10.79 0.44 5.82
C THR A 99 -10.64 -0.47 7.05
N ILE A 100 -9.94 0.01 8.08
CA ILE A 100 -9.63 -0.72 9.30
C ILE A 100 -10.78 -0.56 10.30
N PHE A 101 -11.20 0.68 10.54
CA PHE A 101 -12.27 1.04 11.46
C PHE A 101 -13.28 1.91 10.72
N VAL A 102 -14.33 1.31 10.20
CA VAL A 102 -15.36 2.04 9.44
C VAL A 102 -16.60 2.12 10.31
N GLU A 103 -16.63 3.13 11.17
CA GLU A 103 -17.76 3.44 12.05
C GLU A 103 -18.18 4.90 11.81
N PRO A 104 -18.96 5.16 10.74
CA PRO A 104 -19.27 6.53 10.33
C PRO A 104 -19.99 7.30 11.44
N GLU A 105 -19.46 8.47 11.76
CA GLU A 105 -20.06 9.47 12.63
C GLU A 105 -20.33 10.78 11.89
N LYS A 106 -21.17 11.62 12.47
CA LYS A 106 -21.51 12.92 11.88
C LYS A 106 -20.24 13.78 11.76
N GLY A 107 -19.96 14.25 10.55
CA GLY A 107 -18.81 15.09 10.23
C GLY A 107 -17.69 14.34 9.50
N ASP A 108 -17.65 13.02 9.59
CA ASP A 108 -16.67 12.19 8.90
C ASP A 108 -16.83 12.28 7.40
N ILE A 109 -15.78 11.92 6.67
CA ILE A 109 -15.83 11.84 5.21
C ILE A 109 -15.66 10.38 4.83
N VAL A 110 -16.70 9.81 4.22
CA VAL A 110 -16.78 8.38 3.93
C VAL A 110 -16.77 8.13 2.43
N MET A 111 -16.24 6.97 2.07
CA MET A 111 -16.24 6.46 0.72
C MET A 111 -17.19 5.26 0.64
N PHE A 112 -18.06 5.26 -0.37
CA PHE A 112 -19.08 4.24 -0.55
C PHE A 112 -19.37 3.99 -2.03
N VAL A 113 -19.98 2.85 -2.30
CA VAL A 113 -20.39 2.48 -3.67
C VAL A 113 -21.89 2.69 -3.81
N ARG A 114 -22.29 3.29 -4.92
CA ARG A 114 -23.69 3.36 -5.35
C ARG A 114 -23.87 2.61 -6.66
N GLU A 115 -25.04 2.06 -6.88
CA GLU A 115 -25.34 1.30 -8.10
C GLU A 115 -25.47 2.20 -9.35
N ASP A 116 -25.79 3.48 -9.17
CA ASP A 116 -25.97 4.44 -10.26
C ASP A 116 -24.68 5.16 -10.69
N VAL A 117 -23.57 4.95 -9.98
CA VAL A 117 -22.27 5.57 -10.27
C VAL A 117 -21.20 4.50 -10.39
N ASN A 118 -20.47 4.49 -11.52
CA ASN A 118 -19.43 3.49 -11.79
C ASN A 118 -18.18 3.59 -10.89
N LEU A 119 -18.01 4.70 -10.18
CA LEU A 119 -16.88 4.95 -9.30
C LEU A 119 -17.37 5.15 -7.86
N PRO A 120 -16.58 4.75 -6.85
CA PRO A 120 -16.87 5.08 -5.47
C PRO A 120 -17.06 6.59 -5.28
N VAL A 121 -18.02 6.95 -4.44
CA VAL A 121 -18.34 8.33 -4.07
C VAL A 121 -17.74 8.63 -2.70
N THR A 122 -17.13 9.80 -2.55
CA THR A 122 -16.53 10.26 -1.28
C THR A 122 -17.25 11.52 -0.83
N HIS A 123 -18.06 11.45 0.21
CA HIS A 123 -18.89 12.56 0.72
C HIS A 123 -18.87 12.65 2.26
N ARG A 124 -19.28 13.79 2.79
CA ARG A 124 -19.36 14.02 4.24
C ARG A 124 -20.62 13.39 4.83
N VAL A 125 -20.49 12.76 5.99
CA VAL A 125 -21.60 12.27 6.79
C VAL A 125 -22.31 13.45 7.45
N LEU A 126 -23.56 13.65 7.10
CA LEU A 126 -24.43 14.68 7.66
C LEU A 126 -25.18 14.18 8.89
N ASP A 127 -25.57 12.90 8.90
CA ASP A 127 -26.29 12.26 9.99
C ASP A 127 -26.22 10.72 9.89
N VAL A 128 -26.46 10.03 11.01
CA VAL A 128 -26.50 8.57 11.08
C VAL A 128 -27.69 8.13 11.92
N LYS A 129 -28.67 7.47 11.30
CA LYS A 129 -29.93 7.06 11.94
C LYS A 129 -30.40 5.72 11.40
N ASP A 130 -30.92 4.87 12.29
CA ASP A 130 -31.56 3.60 11.92
C ASP A 130 -30.70 2.68 11.02
N GLY A 131 -29.37 2.70 11.22
CA GLY A 131 -28.42 1.93 10.41
C GLY A 131 -28.13 2.51 9.02
N LEU A 132 -28.66 3.70 8.72
CA LEU A 132 -28.44 4.46 7.50
C LEU A 132 -27.50 5.65 7.76
N VAL A 133 -26.67 5.94 6.77
CA VAL A 133 -25.72 7.05 6.75
C VAL A 133 -26.20 8.06 5.72
N TYR A 134 -26.53 9.26 6.18
CA TYR A 134 -26.93 10.36 5.32
C TYR A 134 -25.68 11.13 4.94
N THR A 135 -25.35 11.15 3.65
CA THR A 135 -24.14 11.78 3.12
C THR A 135 -24.46 13.01 2.29
N GLY A 136 -23.47 13.86 2.05
CA GLY A 136 -23.57 14.96 1.10
C GLY A 136 -22.20 15.53 0.76
N GLY A 137 -22.10 16.08 -0.44
CA GLY A 137 -20.91 16.84 -0.83
C GLY A 137 -20.92 18.21 -0.18
N ASP A 138 -19.75 18.70 0.22
CA ASP A 138 -19.61 20.03 0.84
C ASP A 138 -20.08 21.18 -0.07
N ALA A 139 -19.96 21.02 -1.39
CA ALA A 139 -20.46 21.95 -2.40
C ALA A 139 -21.79 21.51 -3.02
N SER A 140 -22.00 20.20 -3.22
CA SER A 140 -23.20 19.69 -3.90
C SER A 140 -24.42 19.56 -3.00
N GLY A 141 -24.24 19.60 -1.68
CA GLY A 141 -25.30 19.41 -0.70
C GLY A 141 -25.66 17.92 -0.46
N PRO A 142 -26.76 17.65 0.26
CA PRO A 142 -27.18 16.31 0.65
C PRO A 142 -27.44 15.39 -0.55
N ASP A 143 -26.99 14.14 -0.43
CA ASP A 143 -27.32 13.10 -1.40
C ASP A 143 -28.80 12.70 -1.31
N SER A 144 -29.39 12.34 -2.44
CA SER A 144 -30.83 12.00 -2.52
C SER A 144 -31.20 10.69 -1.83
N THR A 145 -30.24 9.77 -1.68
CA THR A 145 -30.48 8.43 -1.13
C THR A 145 -29.48 8.17 -0.01
N PRO A 146 -29.94 7.81 1.20
CA PRO A 146 -29.04 7.45 2.29
C PRO A 146 -28.35 6.11 2.00
N VAL A 147 -27.16 5.94 2.56
CA VAL A 147 -26.30 4.79 2.31
C VAL A 147 -26.37 3.84 3.50
N PRO A 148 -26.69 2.55 3.30
CA PRO A 148 -26.59 1.55 4.36
C PRO A 148 -25.17 1.47 4.92
N LYS A 149 -25.02 1.33 6.24
CA LYS A 149 -23.68 1.28 6.90
C LYS A 149 -22.75 0.22 6.29
N ASP A 150 -23.28 -0.91 5.86
CA ASP A 150 -22.53 -2.01 5.24
C ASP A 150 -22.02 -1.70 3.81
N LYS A 151 -22.54 -0.64 3.18
CA LYS A 151 -22.10 -0.14 1.86
C LYS A 151 -21.00 0.91 1.95
N ILE A 152 -20.65 1.34 3.16
CA ILE A 152 -19.49 2.20 3.39
C ILE A 152 -18.24 1.35 3.30
N ILE A 153 -17.37 1.66 2.34
CA ILE A 153 -16.17 0.86 2.04
C ILE A 153 -14.89 1.43 2.65
N GLY A 154 -14.94 2.66 3.16
CA GLY A 154 -13.80 3.29 3.83
C GLY A 154 -14.12 4.70 4.35
N GLU A 155 -13.19 5.24 5.11
CA GLU A 155 -13.27 6.57 5.70
C GLU A 155 -11.97 7.33 5.47
N VAL A 156 -12.06 8.63 5.23
CA VAL A 156 -10.90 9.49 5.03
C VAL A 156 -10.17 9.67 6.37
N VAL A 157 -8.87 9.43 6.37
CA VAL A 157 -8.03 9.64 7.54
C VAL A 157 -7.98 11.12 7.89
N THR A 158 -8.31 11.46 9.14
CA THR A 158 -8.22 12.81 9.68
C THR A 158 -7.15 12.89 10.78
N ILE A 159 -6.45 14.03 10.83
CA ILE A 159 -5.46 14.36 11.86
C ILE A 159 -5.85 15.72 12.43
N PHE A 160 -6.12 15.80 13.74
CA PHE A 160 -6.61 17.01 14.42
C PHE A 160 -7.87 17.60 13.75
N GLY A 161 -8.78 16.74 13.30
CA GLY A 161 -10.03 17.14 12.63
C GLY A 161 -9.86 17.63 11.19
N LYS A 162 -8.66 17.52 10.60
CA LYS A 162 -8.40 17.87 9.20
C LYS A 162 -8.10 16.62 8.38
N PRO A 163 -8.70 16.44 7.19
CA PRO A 163 -8.39 15.30 6.33
C PRO A 163 -6.94 15.37 5.85
N VAL A 164 -6.32 14.19 5.69
CA VAL A 164 -4.99 14.06 5.10
C VAL A 164 -5.11 14.11 3.58
N VAL A 165 -4.63 15.21 2.99
CA VAL A 165 -4.78 15.51 1.56
C VAL A 165 -3.44 15.93 0.96
N VAL A 166 -3.14 15.41 -0.22
CA VAL A 166 -2.06 15.90 -1.09
C VAL A 166 -2.69 16.61 -2.28
N LYS A 167 -2.51 17.93 -2.33
CA LYS A 167 -3.19 18.78 -3.31
C LYS A 167 -2.62 18.60 -4.72
N GLY A 168 -3.50 18.48 -5.72
CA GLY A 168 -3.16 18.51 -7.16
C GLY A 168 -2.39 17.32 -7.75
N VAL A 169 -1.82 16.41 -6.94
CA VAL A 169 -1.06 15.24 -7.43
C VAL A 169 -1.96 14.22 -8.15
N GLY A 170 -3.24 14.20 -7.84
CA GLY A 170 -4.26 13.41 -8.52
C GLY A 170 -4.40 13.73 -10.01
N ASN A 171 -4.05 14.94 -10.44
CA ASN A 171 -4.16 15.35 -11.85
C ASN A 171 -3.30 14.49 -12.79
N TYR A 172 -2.20 13.91 -12.32
CA TYR A 172 -1.41 12.96 -13.10
C TYR A 172 -2.12 11.63 -13.37
N PHE A 173 -3.22 11.34 -12.68
CA PHE A 173 -3.96 10.08 -12.79
C PHE A 173 -5.36 10.24 -13.42
N ILE A 174 -5.87 11.47 -13.54
CA ILE A 174 -7.18 11.75 -14.16
C ILE A 174 -6.98 11.94 -15.66
N LEU A 175 -7.63 11.12 -16.47
CA LEU A 175 -7.65 11.28 -17.92
C LEU A 175 -8.85 12.15 -18.32
N ASP A 176 -8.62 13.40 -18.67
CA ASP A 176 -9.66 14.24 -19.28
C ASP A 176 -9.55 14.21 -20.81
N ALA A 177 -10.60 13.73 -21.48
CA ALA A 177 -10.69 13.71 -22.94
C ALA A 177 -10.63 15.11 -23.56
N LYS A 178 -10.89 16.17 -22.79
CA LYS A 178 -10.68 17.56 -23.23
C LYS A 178 -9.21 17.99 -23.19
N GLU A 179 -8.45 17.58 -22.18
CA GLU A 179 -7.01 17.89 -22.09
C GLU A 179 -6.19 17.15 -23.16
N LEU A 180 -6.69 16.00 -23.62
CA LEU A 180 -6.10 15.27 -24.76
C LEU A 180 -6.31 15.95 -26.13
N ARG A 181 -7.19 16.96 -26.23
CA ARG A 181 -7.45 17.65 -27.52
C ARG A 181 -6.46 18.79 -27.80
N ASP A 182 -5.80 19.34 -26.78
CA ASP A 182 -4.94 20.52 -26.93
C ASP A 182 -3.45 20.25 -26.68
N ILE A 183 -3.01 19.01 -26.45
CA ILE A 183 -1.64 18.72 -26.00
C ILE A 183 -0.97 17.55 -26.75
N THR A 184 -0.15 17.86 -27.77
CA THR A 184 1.15 17.17 -28.00
C THR A 184 2.15 17.70 -26.94
N PRO A 185 3.30 17.07 -26.55
CA PRO A 185 3.85 15.72 -26.62
C PRO A 185 3.84 15.01 -25.23
N PHE A 186 2.95 15.40 -24.32
CA PHE A 186 2.86 14.82 -22.95
C PHE A 186 2.27 13.40 -22.89
N GLY A 187 1.71 12.91 -24.00
CA GLY A 187 1.23 11.53 -24.09
C GLY A 187 2.35 10.49 -23.98
N GLU A 188 3.53 10.75 -24.55
CA GLU A 188 4.67 9.81 -24.45
C GLU A 188 5.26 9.80 -23.04
N GLU A 189 5.41 10.97 -22.40
CA GLU A 189 5.86 11.07 -21.01
C GLU A 189 4.89 10.36 -20.06
N TYR A 190 3.58 10.58 -20.23
CA TYR A 190 2.56 9.89 -19.46
C TYR A 190 2.59 8.37 -19.67
N LEU A 191 2.67 7.91 -20.92
CA LEU A 191 2.76 6.48 -21.23
C LEU A 191 4.02 5.86 -20.63
N PHE A 192 5.14 6.60 -20.61
CA PHE A 192 6.35 6.20 -19.92
C PHE A 192 6.12 6.07 -18.41
N TYR A 193 5.52 7.07 -17.74
CA TYR A 193 5.20 6.99 -16.31
C TYR A 193 4.22 5.87 -15.98
N LYS A 194 3.18 5.70 -16.80
CA LYS A 194 2.22 4.60 -16.66
C LYS A 194 2.92 3.25 -16.79
N SER A 195 3.77 3.07 -17.81
CA SER A 195 4.55 1.85 -18.00
C SER A 195 5.51 1.60 -16.85
N LEU A 196 6.16 2.65 -16.34
CA LEU A 196 7.03 2.58 -15.16
C LEU A 196 6.25 2.11 -13.93
N VAL A 197 5.09 2.70 -13.67
CA VAL A 197 4.20 2.30 -12.56
C VAL A 197 3.69 0.88 -12.74
N GLU A 198 3.36 0.45 -13.96
CA GLU A 198 2.95 -0.92 -14.26
C GLU A 198 4.07 -1.94 -14.05
N VAL A 199 5.30 -1.61 -14.45
CA VAL A 199 6.51 -2.41 -14.15
C VAL A 199 6.71 -2.50 -12.64
N PHE A 200 6.67 -1.37 -11.92
CA PHE A 200 6.75 -1.39 -10.46
C PHE A 200 5.65 -2.25 -9.85
N ARG A 201 4.40 -2.15 -10.31
CA ARG A 201 3.29 -2.96 -9.80
C ARG A 201 3.49 -4.46 -10.06
N THR A 202 4.03 -4.80 -11.22
CA THR A 202 4.28 -6.19 -11.62
C THR A 202 5.43 -6.81 -10.82
N TYR A 203 6.49 -6.05 -10.57
CA TYR A 203 7.69 -6.54 -9.88
C TYR A 203 7.78 -6.12 -8.40
N ALA A 204 6.80 -5.41 -7.85
CA ALA A 204 6.83 -4.87 -6.48
C ALA A 204 7.16 -5.94 -5.45
N LEU A 205 6.50 -7.10 -5.52
CA LEU A 205 6.73 -8.22 -4.60
C LEU A 205 8.16 -8.77 -4.72
N ALA A 206 8.68 -8.90 -5.94
CA ALA A 206 10.05 -9.38 -6.16
C ALA A 206 11.08 -8.39 -5.59
N ILE A 207 10.88 -7.08 -5.82
CA ILE A 207 11.74 -6.02 -5.28
C ILE A 207 11.72 -6.05 -3.74
N ILE A 208 10.55 -6.22 -3.13
CA ILE A 208 10.40 -6.33 -1.66
C ILE A 208 11.17 -7.55 -1.13
N VAL A 209 11.02 -8.72 -1.76
CA VAL A 209 11.71 -9.94 -1.33
C VAL A 209 13.23 -9.79 -1.43
N ILE A 210 13.73 -9.23 -2.53
CA ILE A 210 15.16 -8.96 -2.73
C ILE A 210 15.67 -7.97 -1.68
N ALA A 211 14.93 -6.89 -1.41
CA ALA A 211 15.29 -5.90 -0.40
C ALA A 211 15.37 -6.50 1.01
N ILE A 212 14.41 -7.35 1.39
CA ILE A 212 14.43 -8.06 2.69
C ILE A 212 15.63 -9.00 2.77
N ALA A 213 15.89 -9.79 1.71
CA ALA A 213 17.03 -10.70 1.68
C ALA A 213 18.36 -9.96 1.81
N ALA A 214 18.51 -8.84 1.10
CA ALA A 214 19.70 -7.98 1.17
C ALA A 214 19.87 -7.36 2.57
N TYR A 215 18.78 -6.85 3.18
CA TYR A 215 18.80 -6.31 4.54
C TYR A 215 19.26 -7.38 5.54
N LEU A 216 18.65 -8.57 5.51
CA LEU A 216 19.03 -9.69 6.39
C LEU A 216 20.50 -10.06 6.22
N TYR A 217 20.99 -10.18 4.98
CA TYR A 217 22.39 -10.49 4.71
C TYR A 217 23.35 -9.45 5.31
N LEU A 218 23.05 -8.16 5.12
CA LEU A 218 23.87 -7.07 5.68
C LEU A 218 23.83 -7.07 7.22
N SER A 219 22.66 -7.25 7.82
CA SER A 219 22.51 -7.32 9.28
C SER A 219 23.25 -8.52 9.88
N PHE A 220 23.19 -9.69 9.24
CA PHE A 220 23.95 -10.86 9.69
C PHE A 220 25.46 -10.61 9.61
N ARG A 221 25.92 -10.02 8.51
CA ARG A 221 27.34 -9.67 8.33
C ARG A 221 27.82 -8.77 9.46
N GLU A 222 27.08 -7.73 9.82
CA GLU A 222 27.43 -6.79 10.90
C GLU A 222 27.46 -7.43 12.30
N ILE A 223 26.76 -8.55 12.51
CA ILE A 223 26.76 -9.28 13.79
C ILE A 223 27.95 -10.25 13.87
N THR A 224 28.38 -10.81 12.73
CA THR A 224 29.48 -11.78 12.67
C THR A 224 30.89 -11.17 12.62
N PHE A 225 31.04 -9.92 12.24
CA PHE A 225 32.31 -9.17 12.21
C PHE A 225 32.37 -8.16 13.36
#